data_AF-A0A6G3WXK8-F1
#
_entry.id   AF-A0A6G3WXK8-F1
#
_cell.length_a   1.000
_cell.length_b   1.000
_cell.length_c   1.000
_cell.angle_alpha   90.00
_cell.angle_beta   90.00
_cell.angle_gamma   90.00
#
_symmetry.space_group_name_H-M   'P 1'
#
loop_
_entity.id
_entity.type
_entity.pdbx_description
1 polymer ?
#
loop_
_entity_poly.entity_id
_entity_poly.type
_entity_poly.pdbx_seq_one_letter_code
_entity_poly.pdbx_strand_id
1 'polypeptide(L)'
;RPGLANKIGSRYAHGVAVSTPDSKLRGARYIGIPLRRTIATLDRARVRPEARASFGLDPNLPTLLVSGGSQGARHLNEVVQRVAPLLQRSGIQILHVVGPKNELPRIDNMPGMPPYIPVPYVDRMDLAYAA
;
A
#
# COMPACT_ATOMS: atom_id res chain seq x y z
N ARG A 1 -11.87 18.42 1.24
CA ARG A 1 -12.99 19.35 1.56
C ARG A 1 -14.25 18.52 1.81
N PRO A 2 -15.07 18.82 2.83
CA PRO A 2 -16.26 18.03 3.12
C PRO A 2 -17.30 18.13 2.00
N GLY A 3 -17.88 17.00 1.62
CA GLY A 3 -19.01 16.93 0.69
C GLY A 3 -20.28 17.56 1.28
N LEU A 4 -21.28 17.82 0.43
CA LEU A 4 -22.53 18.48 0.82
C LEU A 4 -23.26 17.73 1.94
N ALA A 5 -23.33 16.40 1.86
CA ALA A 5 -23.92 15.55 2.89
C ALA A 5 -23.27 15.79 4.27
N ASN A 6 -21.93 15.79 4.34
CA ASN A 6 -21.21 16.03 5.60
C ASN A 6 -21.42 17.45 6.13
N LYS A 7 -21.51 18.46 5.24
CA LYS A 7 -21.79 19.84 5.63
C LYS A 7 -23.16 19.99 6.27
N ILE A 8 -24.20 19.41 5.67
CA ILE A 8 -25.57 19.46 6.21
C ILE A 8 -25.65 18.64 7.50
N GLY A 9 -25.15 17.40 7.48
CA GLY A 9 -25.15 16.51 8.65
C GLY A 9 -24.46 17.11 9.87
N SER A 10 -23.35 17.84 9.67
CA SER A 10 -22.62 18.49 10.77
C SER A 10 -23.45 19.53 11.55
N ARG A 11 -24.54 20.07 10.98
CA ARG A 11 -25.40 21.05 11.66
C ARG A 11 -26.34 20.43 12.68
N TYR A 12 -26.66 19.14 12.52
CA TYR A 12 -27.63 18.41 13.34
C TYR A 12 -26.98 17.31 14.18
N ALA A 13 -25.69 17.03 13.97
CA ALA A 13 -24.96 16.00 14.69
C ALA A 13 -24.65 16.43 16.13
N HIS A 14 -24.78 15.51 17.08
CA HIS A 14 -24.33 15.69 18.47
C HIS A 14 -22.80 15.81 18.59
N GLY A 15 -22.07 15.22 17.65
CA GLY A 15 -20.62 15.31 17.59
C GLY A 15 -20.12 15.11 16.16
N VAL A 16 -19.07 15.85 15.81
CA VAL A 16 -18.44 15.78 14.50
C VAL A 16 -16.98 15.38 14.70
N ALA A 17 -16.57 14.25 14.15
CA ALA A 17 -15.19 13.78 14.20
C ALA A 17 -14.55 13.84 12.80
N VAL A 18 -13.30 14.26 12.71
CA VAL A 18 -12.61 14.47 11.43
C VAL A 18 -11.22 13.84 11.42
N SER A 19 -10.83 13.35 10.26
CA SER A 19 -9.54 12.70 10.02
C SER A 19 -8.48 13.64 9.46
N THR A 20 -8.84 14.88 9.12
CA THR A 20 -7.93 15.92 8.64
C THR A 20 -8.00 17.13 9.57
N PRO A 21 -6.86 17.72 9.96
CA PRO A 21 -6.85 18.84 10.91
C PRO A 21 -7.58 20.07 10.36
N ASP A 22 -7.53 20.32 9.05
CA ASP A 22 -8.09 21.53 8.42
C ASP A 22 -9.58 21.43 8.04
N SER A 23 -10.35 20.55 8.71
CA SER A 23 -11.76 20.38 8.36
C SER A 23 -12.58 21.61 8.73
N LYS A 24 -13.29 22.17 7.76
CA LYS A 24 -14.18 23.33 7.94
C LYS A 24 -15.60 22.97 8.43
N LEU A 25 -15.80 21.75 8.93
CA LEU A 25 -17.09 21.35 9.48
C LEU A 25 -17.29 22.00 10.86
N ARG A 26 -18.50 22.49 11.12
CA ARG A 26 -18.85 23.09 12.41
C ARG A 26 -18.73 22.04 13.52
N GLY A 27 -18.13 22.40 14.66
CA GLY A 27 -17.99 21.50 15.82
C GLY A 27 -17.07 20.30 15.59
N ALA A 28 -16.21 20.34 14.57
CA ALA A 28 -15.31 19.25 14.25
C ALA A 28 -14.22 19.06 15.32
N ARG A 29 -14.08 17.82 15.79
CA ARG A 29 -12.96 17.35 16.60
C ARG A 29 -12.05 16.49 15.74
N TYR A 30 -10.79 16.89 15.62
CA TYR A 30 -9.78 16.08 14.94
C TYR A 30 -9.42 14.85 15.77
N ILE A 31 -9.55 13.66 15.16
CA ILE A 31 -9.23 12.37 15.79
C ILE A 31 -8.31 11.50 14.93
N GLY A 32 -7.95 11.95 13.73
CA GLY A 32 -7.15 11.18 12.78
C GLY A 32 -7.93 10.08 12.05
N ILE A 33 -7.20 9.22 11.32
CA ILE A 33 -7.73 8.03 10.66
C ILE A 33 -7.51 6.84 11.58
N PRO A 34 -8.55 6.08 11.97
CA PRO A 34 -8.35 4.86 12.72
C PRO A 34 -7.58 3.86 11.86
N LEU A 35 -6.47 3.35 12.40
CA LEU A 35 -5.63 2.35 11.73
C LEU A 35 -5.89 0.97 12.31
N ARG A 36 -5.71 -0.08 11.47
CA ARG A 36 -5.68 -1.46 11.95
C ARG A 36 -4.56 -1.61 12.98
N ARG A 37 -4.82 -2.27 14.11
CA ARG A 37 -3.85 -2.43 15.21
C ARG A 37 -2.52 -3.03 14.73
N THR A 38 -2.58 -4.06 13.88
CA THR A 38 -1.39 -4.73 13.32
C THR A 38 -0.48 -3.80 12.53
N ILE A 39 -1.01 -2.71 11.97
CA ILE A 39 -0.24 -1.68 11.27
C ILE A 39 0.20 -0.59 12.24
N ALA A 40 -0.69 -0.14 13.13
CA ALA A 40 -0.42 0.92 14.09
C ALA A 40 0.70 0.57 15.09
N THR A 41 0.86 -0.72 15.40
CA THR A 41 1.88 -1.22 16.34
C THR A 41 2.97 -2.01 15.64
N LEU A 42 3.15 -1.84 14.32
CA LEU A 42 4.08 -2.64 13.54
C LEU A 42 5.54 -2.25 13.84
N ASP A 43 6.29 -3.18 14.41
CA ASP A 43 7.75 -3.15 14.41
C ASP A 43 8.27 -3.73 13.09
N ARG A 44 8.54 -2.83 12.14
CA ARG A 44 9.00 -3.22 10.80
C ARG A 44 10.34 -3.94 10.84
N ALA A 45 11.27 -3.53 11.70
CA ALA A 45 12.61 -4.11 11.74
C ALA A 45 12.55 -5.57 12.20
N ARG A 46 11.76 -5.84 13.23
CA ARG A 46 11.56 -7.19 13.76
C ARG A 46 10.83 -8.12 12.78
N VAL A 47 9.86 -7.61 12.02
CA VAL A 47 9.02 -8.41 11.11
C VAL A 47 9.62 -8.56 9.70
N ARG A 48 10.57 -7.68 9.31
CA ARG A 48 11.18 -7.66 7.96
C ARG A 48 11.72 -9.02 7.49
N PRO A 49 12.45 -9.83 8.29
CA PRO A 49 12.95 -11.12 7.83
C PRO A 49 11.83 -12.10 7.44
N GLU A 50 10.78 -12.20 8.29
CA GLU A 50 9.59 -13.01 8.01
C GLU A 50 8.87 -12.51 6.75
N ALA A 51 8.69 -11.19 6.64
CA ALA A 51 8.04 -10.59 5.48
C ALA A 51 8.77 -10.89 4.17
N ARG A 52 10.10 -10.70 4.15
CA ARG A 52 10.90 -10.97 2.95
C ARG A 52 10.87 -12.44 2.57
N ALA A 53 11.02 -13.33 3.54
CA ALA A 53 10.91 -14.77 3.30
C ALA A 53 9.52 -15.17 2.75
N SER A 54 8.45 -14.61 3.32
CA SER A 54 7.05 -14.91 2.92
C SER A 54 6.75 -14.53 1.47
N PHE A 55 7.41 -13.50 0.94
CA PHE A 55 7.23 -13.06 -0.45
C PHE A 55 8.34 -13.54 -1.41
N GLY A 56 9.33 -14.30 -0.93
CA GLY A 56 10.47 -14.73 -1.75
C GLY A 56 11.39 -13.57 -2.16
N LEU A 57 11.49 -12.54 -1.31
CA LEU A 57 12.33 -11.37 -1.51
C LEU A 57 13.72 -11.60 -0.93
N ASP A 58 14.73 -10.98 -1.54
CA ASP A 58 16.11 -10.99 -1.08
C ASP A 58 16.25 -10.21 0.25
N PRO A 59 16.90 -10.77 1.28
CA PRO A 59 17.03 -10.16 2.60
C PRO A 59 17.92 -8.91 2.63
N ASN A 60 18.70 -8.63 1.59
CA ASN A 60 19.69 -7.55 1.54
C ASN A 60 19.35 -6.45 0.54
N LEU A 61 18.33 -6.64 -0.32
CA LEU A 61 17.96 -5.65 -1.33
C LEU A 61 16.85 -4.69 -0.85
N PRO A 62 16.83 -3.43 -1.34
CA PRO A 62 15.72 -2.52 -1.14
C PRO A 62 14.46 -3.00 -1.88
N THR A 63 13.31 -2.93 -1.21
CA THR A 63 12.03 -3.40 -1.75
C THR A 63 11.11 -2.22 -2.09
N LEU A 64 10.61 -2.16 -3.32
CA LEU A 64 9.50 -1.30 -3.72
C LEU A 64 8.18 -2.06 -3.59
N LEU A 65 7.34 -1.64 -2.64
CA LEU A 65 5.94 -2.06 -2.58
C LEU A 65 5.10 -1.17 -3.50
N VAL A 66 4.38 -1.79 -4.43
CA VAL A 66 3.42 -1.14 -5.32
C VAL A 66 2.01 -1.62 -4.98
N SER A 67 1.08 -0.71 -4.73
CA SER A 67 -0.34 -1.05 -4.52
C SER A 67 -1.26 0.03 -5.05
N GLY A 68 -2.26 -0.36 -5.84
CA GLY A 68 -3.32 0.52 -6.36
C GLY A 68 -4.58 0.56 -5.49
N GLY A 69 -4.53 0.06 -4.25
CA GLY A 69 -5.71 -0.15 -3.41
C GLY A 69 -6.40 -1.50 -3.67
N SER A 70 -7.56 -1.73 -3.03
CA SER A 70 -8.20 -3.06 -2.97
C SER A 70 -8.64 -3.63 -4.33
N GLN A 71 -8.86 -2.78 -5.32
CA GLN A 71 -9.22 -3.19 -6.68
C GLN A 71 -8.04 -3.15 -7.66
N GLY A 72 -6.86 -2.68 -7.20
CA GLY A 72 -5.74 -2.35 -8.06
C GLY A 72 -5.96 -1.07 -8.87
N ALA A 73 -4.91 -0.66 -9.59
CA ALA A 73 -4.94 0.54 -10.44
C ALA A 73 -4.27 0.22 -11.77
N ARG A 74 -5.06 0.01 -12.82
CA ARG A 74 -4.57 -0.43 -14.14
C ARG A 74 -3.41 0.41 -14.66
N HIS A 75 -3.56 1.74 -14.63
CA HIS A 75 -2.53 2.65 -15.11
C HIS A 75 -1.21 2.52 -14.31
N LEU A 76 -1.30 2.37 -12.98
CA LEU A 76 -0.14 2.13 -12.14
C LEU A 76 0.52 0.79 -12.51
N ASN A 77 -0.29 -0.26 -12.71
CA ASN A 77 0.19 -1.58 -13.06
C ASN A 77 0.98 -1.57 -14.39
N GLU A 78 0.48 -0.85 -15.40
CA GLU A 78 1.14 -0.68 -16.70
C GLU A 78 2.45 0.13 -16.62
N VAL A 79 2.46 1.19 -15.81
CA VAL A 79 3.68 1.98 -15.60
C VAL A 79 4.75 1.15 -14.91
N VAL A 80 4.39 0.44 -13.85
CA VAL A 80 5.32 -0.39 -13.06
C VAL A 80 5.92 -1.50 -13.90
N GLN A 81 5.13 -2.17 -14.74
CA GLN A 81 5.65 -3.16 -15.68
C GLN A 81 6.71 -2.58 -16.63
N ARG A 82 6.48 -1.37 -17.15
CA ARG A 82 7.43 -0.71 -18.06
C ARG A 82 8.73 -0.31 -17.38
N VAL A 83 8.68 0.13 -16.12
CA VAL A 83 9.86 0.60 -15.39
C VAL A 83 10.56 -0.49 -14.58
N ALA A 84 9.93 -1.65 -14.38
CA ALA A 84 10.49 -2.74 -13.56
C ALA A 84 11.91 -3.16 -13.96
N PRO A 85 12.26 -3.32 -15.26
CA PRO A 85 13.63 -3.68 -15.64
C PRO A 85 14.67 -2.62 -15.22
N LEU A 86 14.30 -1.34 -15.22
CA LEU A 86 15.18 -0.26 -14.78
C LEU A 86 15.41 -0.31 -13.26
N LEU A 87 14.35 -0.56 -12.50
CA LEU A 87 14.42 -0.71 -11.04
C LEU A 87 15.27 -1.93 -10.65
N GLN A 88 15.03 -3.08 -11.29
CA GLN A 88 15.80 -4.31 -11.06
C GLN A 88 17.29 -4.13 -11.40
N ARG A 89 17.62 -3.48 -12.52
CA ARG A 89 19.02 -3.15 -12.84
C ARG A 89 19.69 -2.21 -11.83
N SER A 90 18.89 -1.47 -11.06
CA SER A 90 19.36 -0.59 -9.98
C SER A 90 19.42 -1.32 -8.62
N GLY A 91 19.24 -2.65 -8.60
CA GLY A 91 19.27 -3.45 -7.37
C GLY A 91 17.97 -3.43 -6.56
N ILE A 92 16.86 -2.95 -7.13
CA ILE A 92 15.57 -2.84 -6.42
C ILE A 92 14.68 -4.03 -6.79
N GLN A 93 14.20 -4.74 -5.77
CA GLN A 93 13.16 -5.76 -5.91
C GLN A 93 11.77 -5.17 -5.75
N ILE A 94 10.77 -5.78 -6.36
CA ILE A 94 9.42 -5.21 -6.46
C ILE A 94 8.40 -6.21 -5.92
N LEU A 95 7.60 -5.79 -4.94
CA LEU A 95 6.37 -6.47 -4.53
C LEU A 95 5.18 -5.68 -5.07
N HIS A 96 4.43 -6.25 -6.00
CA HIS A 96 3.39 -5.55 -6.73
C HIS A 96 2.01 -6.15 -6.45
N VAL A 97 1.19 -5.45 -5.68
CA VAL A 97 -0.21 -5.77 -5.42
C VAL A 97 -1.06 -5.23 -6.58
N VAL A 98 -1.23 -6.08 -7.59
CA VAL A 98 -1.82 -5.77 -8.90
C VAL A 98 -3.34 -5.53 -8.80
N GLY A 99 -3.98 -6.10 -7.80
CA GLY A 99 -5.43 -6.06 -7.59
C GLY A 99 -6.14 -7.24 -8.26
N PRO A 100 -7.15 -7.84 -7.61
CA PRO A 100 -7.70 -9.15 -7.98
C PRO A 100 -8.46 -9.16 -9.32
N LYS A 101 -8.77 -8.00 -9.88
CA LYS A 101 -9.48 -7.86 -11.16
C LYS A 101 -8.55 -7.62 -12.35
N ASN A 102 -7.24 -7.51 -12.12
CA ASN A 102 -6.27 -7.24 -13.16
C ASN A 102 -5.43 -8.49 -13.44
N GLU A 103 -5.01 -8.65 -14.68
CA GLU A 103 -4.10 -9.70 -15.07
C GLU A 103 -2.74 -9.50 -14.41
N LEU A 104 -2.16 -10.59 -13.92
CA LEU A 104 -0.81 -10.55 -13.38
C LEU A 104 0.20 -10.39 -14.53
N PRO A 105 1.17 -9.48 -14.39
CA PRO A 105 2.23 -9.34 -15.37
C PRO A 105 3.04 -10.62 -15.47
N ARG A 106 3.40 -10.99 -16.70
CA ARG A 106 4.37 -12.05 -16.95
C ARG A 106 5.76 -11.49 -16.63
N ILE A 107 6.46 -12.14 -15.71
CA ILE A 107 7.78 -11.74 -15.28
C ILE A 107 8.80 -12.70 -15.87
N ASP A 108 9.67 -12.16 -16.71
CA ASP A 108 10.85 -12.88 -17.18
C ASP A 108 11.93 -12.79 -16.10
N ASN A 109 11.91 -13.75 -15.18
CA ASN A 109 12.94 -13.87 -14.15
C ASN A 109 14.25 -14.31 -14.80
N MET A 110 15.12 -13.35 -15.09
CA MET A 110 16.50 -13.63 -15.49
C MET A 110 17.37 -13.94 -14.27
N PRO A 111 18.22 -14.98 -14.31
CA PRO A 111 19.18 -15.25 -13.24
C PRO A 111 19.99 -13.99 -12.89
N GLY A 112 20.06 -13.67 -11.60
CA GLY A 112 20.82 -12.51 -11.09
C GLY A 112 20.06 -11.18 -11.08
N MET A 113 18.84 -11.09 -11.63
CA MET A 113 18.00 -9.90 -11.47
C MET A 113 17.26 -9.93 -10.12
N PRO A 114 17.15 -8.79 -9.41
CA PRO A 114 16.31 -8.70 -8.21
C PRO A 114 14.88 -9.18 -8.46
N PRO A 115 14.22 -9.81 -7.47
CA PRO A 115 12.86 -10.34 -7.64
C PRO A 115 11.83 -9.28 -8.07
N TYR A 116 10.92 -9.64 -8.99
CA TYR A 116 9.67 -8.93 -9.23
C TYR A 116 8.51 -9.89 -8.97
N ILE A 117 7.80 -9.66 -7.87
CA ILE A 117 6.75 -10.52 -7.32
C ILE A 117 5.38 -9.83 -7.50
N PRO A 118 4.64 -10.12 -8.58
CA PRO A 118 3.26 -9.69 -8.72
C PRO A 118 2.32 -10.61 -7.96
N VAL A 119 1.41 -10.02 -7.19
CA VAL A 119 0.36 -10.73 -6.45
C VAL A 119 -1.00 -10.07 -6.70
N PRO A 120 -2.10 -10.85 -6.77
CA PRO A 120 -3.42 -10.29 -6.99
C PRO A 120 -3.90 -9.52 -5.75
N TYR A 121 -3.51 -9.95 -4.55
CA TYR A 121 -3.92 -9.36 -3.29
C TYR A 121 -2.90 -9.71 -2.18
N VAL A 122 -2.93 -8.94 -1.07
CA VAL A 122 -2.15 -9.22 0.15
C VAL A 122 -3.07 -9.10 1.36
N ASP A 123 -3.33 -10.21 2.05
CA ASP A 123 -4.12 -10.23 3.28
C ASP A 123 -3.36 -9.63 4.46
N ARG A 124 -2.08 -9.99 4.59
CA ARG A 124 -1.17 -9.54 5.63
C ARG A 124 -0.40 -8.29 5.19
N MET A 125 -1.13 -7.17 5.13
CA MET A 125 -0.57 -5.88 4.70
C MET A 125 0.59 -5.41 5.60
N ASP A 126 0.61 -5.84 6.85
CA ASP A 126 1.72 -5.63 7.79
C ASP A 126 3.02 -6.26 7.30
N LEU A 127 2.97 -7.46 6.70
CA LEU A 127 4.15 -8.08 6.08
C LEU A 127 4.61 -7.26 4.87
N ALA A 128 3.69 -6.85 4.00
CA ALA A 128 4.04 -6.03 2.83
C ALA A 128 4.68 -4.68 3.22
N TYR A 129 4.24 -4.05 4.32
CA TYR A 129 4.89 -2.83 4.82
C TYR A 129 6.24 -3.10 5.51
N ALA A 130 6.45 -4.29 6.07
CA ALA A 130 7.69 -4.65 6.75
C ALA A 130 8.82 -5.06 5.79
N ALA A 131 8.50 -5.61 4.61
CA ALA A 131 9.44 -6.06 3.58
C ALA A 131 10.48 -4.98 3.15
#